data_AF-A0A2I3GET0-F1
#
_entry.id   AF-A0A2I3GET0-F1
#
_cell.length_a   1.000
_cell.length_b   1.000
_cell.length_c   1.000
_cell.angle_alpha   90.00
_cell.angle_beta   90.00
_cell.angle_gamma   90.00
#
_symmetry.space_group_name_H-M   'P 1'
#
loop_
_entity.id
_entity.type
_entity.pdbx_description
1 polymer ?
#
loop_
_entity_poly.entity_id
_entity_poly.type
_entity_poly.pdbx_seq_one_letter_code
_entity_poly.pdbx_strand_id
1 'polypeptide(L)'
;MAKEEPQSISRDLHELQKKLSLLIDSFQNNSKVVAFMKSPVGQYLDSHPFLAFTLLVFIVMSAVPVGFFLLIVVLTTLAALLGVIILEGQ
;
A
#
# COMPACT_ATOMS: atom_id res chain seq x y z
N MET A 1 -28.64 2.70 27.57
CA MET A 1 -27.21 3.08 27.53
C MET A 1 -26.44 1.85 27.05
N ALA A 2 -25.70 2.01 25.96
CA ALA A 2 -25.24 0.98 25.02
C ALA A 2 -24.26 -0.05 25.62
N LYS A 3 -24.45 -1.33 25.30
CA LYS A 3 -23.50 -2.41 25.61
C LYS A 3 -23.53 -3.57 24.59
N GLU A 4 -23.83 -3.29 23.32
CA GLU A 4 -23.99 -4.34 22.28
C GLU A 4 -22.95 -4.27 21.14
N GLU A 5 -22.02 -3.32 21.17
CA GLU A 5 -21.10 -3.02 20.04
C GLU A 5 -19.80 -3.88 19.92
N PRO A 6 -19.28 -4.60 20.93
CA PRO A 6 -18.03 -5.36 20.75
C PRO A 6 -18.18 -6.67 19.95
N GLN A 7 -19.38 -7.26 19.95
CA GLN A 7 -19.60 -8.60 19.39
C GLN A 7 -20.02 -8.58 17.92
N SER A 8 -20.66 -7.49 17.46
CA SER A 8 -20.95 -7.25 16.03
C SER A 8 -19.66 -7.04 15.25
N ILE A 9 -18.76 -6.18 15.72
CA ILE A 9 -17.47 -5.89 15.07
C ILE A 9 -16.64 -7.18 14.87
N SER A 10 -16.61 -8.06 15.86
CA SER A 10 -15.94 -9.37 15.74
C SER A 10 -16.54 -10.26 14.65
N ARG A 11 -17.88 -10.26 14.50
CA ARG A 11 -18.57 -10.99 13.43
C ARG A 11 -18.32 -10.39 12.05
N ASP A 12 -18.38 -9.06 11.93
CA ASP A 12 -18.13 -8.34 10.69
C ASP A 12 -16.68 -8.52 10.22
N LEU A 13 -15.71 -8.47 11.15
CA LEU A 13 -14.30 -8.76 10.85
C LEU A 13 -14.09 -10.20 10.41
N HIS A 14 -14.80 -11.15 11.01
CA HIS A 14 -14.72 -12.56 10.62
C HIS A 14 -15.34 -12.80 9.23
N GLU A 15 -16.39 -12.08 8.88
CA GLU A 15 -16.97 -12.11 7.53
C GLU A 15 -16.04 -11.44 6.50
N LEU A 16 -15.44 -10.30 6.86
CA LEU A 16 -14.40 -9.65 6.06
C LEU A 16 -13.21 -10.57 5.83
N GLN A 17 -12.74 -11.29 6.85
CA GLN A 17 -11.67 -12.29 6.70
C GLN A 17 -12.07 -13.42 5.76
N LYS A 18 -13.30 -13.93 5.85
CA LYS A 18 -13.80 -14.94 4.91
C LYS A 18 -13.85 -14.41 3.49
N LYS A 19 -14.37 -13.19 3.29
CA LYS A 19 -14.40 -12.54 1.97
C LYS A 19 -12.99 -12.29 1.42
N LEU A 20 -12.07 -11.85 2.27
CA LEU A 20 -10.67 -11.65 1.91
C LEU A 20 -10.02 -12.97 1.50
N SER A 21 -10.24 -14.05 2.26
CA SER A 21 -9.74 -15.39 1.95
C SER A 21 -10.26 -15.89 0.61
N LEU A 22 -11.56 -15.73 0.35
CA LEU A 22 -12.17 -16.06 -0.94
C LEU A 22 -11.58 -15.23 -2.09
N LEU A 23 -11.26 -13.96 -1.83
CA LEU A 23 -10.64 -13.08 -2.81
C LEU A 23 -9.18 -13.49 -3.08
N ILE A 24 -8.44 -13.88 -2.04
CA ILE A 24 -7.06 -14.39 -2.13
C ILE A 24 -7.03 -15.71 -2.89
N ASP A 25 -7.94 -16.63 -2.61
CA ASP A 25 -8.11 -17.89 -3.36
C ASP A 25 -8.45 -17.61 -4.82
N SER A 26 -9.31 -16.61 -5.09
CA SER A 26 -9.62 -16.18 -6.46
C SER A 26 -8.40 -15.58 -7.17
N PHE A 27 -7.56 -14.83 -6.45
CA PHE A 27 -6.34 -14.24 -6.97
C PHE A 27 -5.27 -15.30 -7.25
N GLN A 28 -5.12 -16.29 -6.36
CA GLN A 28 -4.19 -17.42 -6.52
C GLN A 28 -4.61 -18.35 -7.66
N ASN A 29 -5.90 -18.59 -7.83
CA ASN A 29 -6.43 -19.37 -8.96
C ASN A 29 -6.46 -18.56 -10.28
N ASN A 30 -6.13 -17.27 -10.25
CA ASN A 30 -6.09 -16.46 -11.45
C ASN A 30 -4.80 -16.76 -12.25
N SER A 31 -4.97 -17.20 -13.49
CA SER A 31 -3.85 -17.58 -14.36
C SER A 31 -2.82 -16.47 -14.57
N LYS A 32 -3.20 -15.20 -14.42
CA LYS A 32 -2.28 -14.06 -14.52
C LYS A 32 -1.29 -13.97 -13.36
N VAL A 33 -1.72 -14.32 -12.15
CA VAL A 33 -0.88 -14.24 -10.94
C VAL A 33 0.08 -15.44 -10.91
N VAL A 34 -0.42 -16.61 -11.30
CA VAL A 34 0.40 -17.81 -11.52
C VAL A 34 1.43 -17.57 -12.63
N ALA A 35 1.05 -16.90 -13.72
CA ALA A 35 1.99 -16.52 -14.79
C ALA A 35 3.03 -15.49 -14.31
N PHE A 36 2.67 -14.61 -13.38
CA PHE A 36 3.61 -13.64 -12.79
C PHE A 36 4.60 -14.32 -11.83
N MET A 37 4.15 -15.27 -10.98
CA MET A 37 5.05 -16.11 -10.17
C MET A 37 5.96 -16.99 -11.03
N LYS A 38 5.46 -17.49 -12.18
CA LYS A 38 6.26 -18.24 -13.16
C LYS A 38 7.11 -17.37 -14.10
N SER A 39 6.99 -16.05 -14.01
CA SER A 39 7.84 -15.15 -14.79
C SER A 39 9.28 -15.17 -14.25
N PRO A 40 10.28 -14.79 -15.05
CA PRO A 40 11.67 -14.74 -14.60
C PRO A 40 11.84 -13.92 -13.32
N VAL A 41 11.04 -12.85 -13.16
CA VAL A 41 11.05 -11.95 -12.00
C VAL A 41 10.45 -12.62 -10.75
N GLY A 42 9.39 -13.41 -10.92
CA GLY A 42 8.77 -14.19 -9.84
C GLY A 42 9.64 -15.35 -9.39
N GLN A 43 10.28 -16.05 -10.33
CA GLN A 43 11.21 -17.12 -10.05
C GLN A 43 12.54 -16.61 -9.45
N TYR A 44 12.97 -15.39 -9.78
CA TYR A 44 14.11 -14.72 -9.13
C TYR A 44 13.82 -14.34 -7.67
N LEU A 45 12.58 -13.93 -7.38
CA LEU A 45 12.12 -13.63 -6.02
C LEU A 45 11.94 -14.90 -5.18
N ASP A 46 11.46 -15.99 -5.80
CA ASP A 46 11.22 -17.29 -5.16
C ASP A 46 12.52 -18.06 -4.89
N SER A 47 13.46 -18.04 -5.85
CA SER A 47 14.72 -18.78 -5.75
C SER A 47 15.77 -18.10 -4.85
N HIS A 48 15.57 -16.82 -4.50
CA HIS A 48 16.49 -16.05 -3.65
C HIS A 48 15.74 -15.26 -2.57
N PRO A 49 15.44 -15.86 -1.41
CA PRO A 49 14.76 -15.19 -0.29
C PRO A 49 15.48 -13.92 0.19
N PHE A 50 16.80 -13.85 0.03
CA PHE A 50 17.60 -12.66 0.33
C PHE A 50 17.31 -11.47 -0.60
N LEU A 51 17.06 -11.71 -1.88
CA LEU A 51 16.79 -10.65 -2.84
C LEU A 51 15.39 -10.07 -2.63
N ALA A 52 14.40 -10.94 -2.40
CA ALA A 52 13.05 -10.55 -2.01
C ALA A 52 13.07 -9.69 -0.74
N PHE A 53 13.82 -10.13 0.27
CA PHE A 53 13.96 -9.41 1.53
C PHE A 53 14.69 -8.08 1.36
N THR A 54 15.76 -8.03 0.56
CA THR A 54 16.50 -6.79 0.28
C THR A 54 15.63 -5.78 -0.44
N LEU A 55 14.81 -6.20 -1.41
CA LEU A 55 13.89 -5.34 -2.13
C LEU A 55 12.78 -4.81 -1.22
N LEU A 56 12.23 -5.66 -0.35
CA LEU A 56 11.24 -5.26 0.65
C LEU A 56 11.83 -4.20 1.60
N VAL A 57 13.00 -4.46 2.17
CA VAL A 57 13.70 -3.52 3.05
C VAL A 57 14.01 -2.23 2.31
N PHE A 58 14.42 -2.30 1.04
CA PHE A 58 14.67 -1.13 0.22
C PHE A 58 13.41 -0.29 0.00
N ILE A 59 12.26 -0.90 -0.31
CA ILE A 59 10.98 -0.19 -0.47
C ILE A 59 10.57 0.48 0.86
N VAL A 60 10.66 -0.24 1.97
CA VAL A 60 10.31 0.29 3.31
C VAL A 60 11.26 1.44 3.68
N MET A 61 12.56 1.25 3.48
CA MET A 61 13.59 2.25 3.81
C MET A 61 13.55 3.46 2.86
N SER A 62 13.13 3.26 1.61
CA SER A 62 12.97 4.32 0.59
C SER A 62 11.67 5.10 0.78
N ALA A 63 10.61 4.49 1.32
CA ALA A 63 9.33 5.16 1.50
C ALA A 63 9.44 6.38 2.43
N VAL A 64 10.30 6.31 3.45
CA VAL A 64 10.53 7.41 4.40
C VAL A 64 11.15 8.64 3.72
N PRO A 65 12.34 8.57 3.07
CA PRO A 65 12.93 9.73 2.40
C PRO A 65 12.11 10.20 1.19
N VAL A 66 11.51 9.30 0.42
CA VAL A 66 10.68 9.68 -0.74
C VAL A 66 9.39 10.36 -0.29
N GLY A 67 8.71 9.82 0.72
CA GLY A 67 7.50 10.42 1.28
C GLY A 67 7.79 11.80 1.88
N PHE A 68 8.89 11.94 2.61
CA PHE A 68 9.33 13.22 3.15
C PHE A 68 9.61 14.25 2.05
N PHE A 69 10.30 13.85 0.99
CA PHE A 69 10.55 14.71 -0.16
C PHE A 69 9.24 15.18 -0.83
N LEU A 70 8.33 14.25 -1.11
CA LEU A 70 7.02 14.59 -1.70
C LEU A 70 6.22 15.53 -0.80
N LEU A 71 6.26 15.33 0.51
CA LEU A 71 5.58 16.19 1.48
C LEU A 71 6.12 17.62 1.42
N ILE A 72 7.45 17.79 1.41
CA ILE A 72 8.06 19.12 1.25
C ILE A 72 7.67 19.75 -0.08
N VAL A 73 7.75 19.01 -1.19
CA VAL A 73 7.37 19.52 -2.51
C VAL A 73 5.92 20.02 -2.52
N VAL A 74 4.99 19.27 -1.94
CA VAL A 74 3.59 19.68 -1.83
C VAL A 74 3.43 20.94 -0.99
N LEU A 75 4.09 21.01 0.17
CA LEU A 75 4.07 22.20 1.03
C LEU A 75 4.65 23.42 0.32
N THR A 76 5.78 23.28 -0.35
CA THR A 76 6.41 24.36 -1.11
C THR A 76 5.55 24.81 -2.27
N THR A 77 4.92 23.87 -2.98
CA THR A 77 4.00 24.20 -4.08
C THR A 77 2.78 24.96 -3.56
N LEU A 78 2.21 24.51 -2.44
CA LEU A 78 1.10 25.21 -1.80
C LEU A 78 1.50 26.62 -1.34
N ALA A 79 2.66 26.75 -0.71
CA ALA A 79 3.20 28.04 -0.28
C ALA A 79 3.48 28.97 -1.47
N ALA A 80 4.00 28.44 -2.58
CA ALA A 80 4.22 29.19 -3.81
C ALA A 80 2.90 29.63 -4.44
N LEU A 81 1.89 28.76 -4.50
CA LEU A 81 0.56 29.10 -4.99
C LEU A 81 -0.10 30.17 -4.12
N LEU A 82 -0.06 30.02 -2.80
CA LEU A 82 -0.52 31.05 -1.85
C LEU A 82 0.27 32.35 -2.02
N GLY A 83 1.58 32.26 -2.22
CA GLY A 83 2.45 33.41 -2.48
C GLY A 83 2.04 34.15 -3.76
N VAL A 84 1.82 33.44 -4.86
CA VAL A 84 1.34 34.01 -6.13
C VAL A 84 -0.04 34.64 -5.95
N ILE A 85 -0.98 33.96 -5.28
CA ILE A 85 -2.33 34.49 -5.03
C ILE A 85 -2.27 35.77 -4.17
N ILE A 86 -1.42 35.83 -3.16
CA ILE A 86 -1.24 37.03 -2.33
C ILE A 86 -0.57 38.17 -3.13
N LEU A 87 0.38 37.84 -4.00
CA LEU A 87 1.17 38.84 -4.75
C LEU A 87 0.43 39.38 -5.99
N GLU A 88 -0.39 38.57 -6.66
CA GLU A 88 -1.24 38.99 -7.79
C GLU A 88 -2.64 39.45 -7.37
N GLY A 89 -3.09 39.12 -6.16
CA GLY A 89 -4.43 39.43 -5.63
C GLY A 89 -4.58 40.79 -4.96
N GLN A 90 -3.65 41.74 -5.19
CA GLN A 90 -3.71 43.11 -4.68
C GLN A 90 -3.70 44.14 -5.81
#